data_AF-A0A6C0KQS0-F1
#
_entry.id   AF-A0A6C0KQS0-F1
#
_cell.length_a   1.000
_cell.length_b   1.000
_cell.length_c   1.000
_cell.angle_alpha   90.00
_cell.angle_beta   90.00
_cell.angle_gamma   90.00
#
_symmetry.space_group_name_H-M   'P 1'
#
loop_
_entity.id
_entity.type
_entity.pdbx_description
1 polymer ?
#
loop_
_entity_poly.entity_id
_entity_poly.type
_entity_poly.pdbx_seq_one_letter_code
_entity_poly.pdbx_strand_id
1 'polypeptide(L)'
;MISCKTRVLVQCIVLWNACVETYHKVTFRISDFLFYIRDYYYGHHDTWLFVSEQSAPISLNHFYNVNNISWIYNNYSTTLDYTDSSVNKQFYTLSWLSAKVRICHATDKEDSIEYDIDDFLEKFIVTTTPDSPPSLRTIFNAWCAHTKHWFHPNRIIDFFIIDDKGEDHTFNVSHGHTTVVLKNTKIYVSKQGTP
;
A
#
# COMPACT_ATOMS: atom_id res chain seq x y z
N MET A 1 -14.72 -40.23 50.55
CA MET A 1 -13.86 -40.54 49.37
C MET A 1 -14.64 -40.25 48.10
N ILE A 2 -14.12 -39.40 47.21
CA ILE A 2 -14.75 -39.13 45.91
C ILE A 2 -14.52 -40.34 45.01
N SER A 3 -15.59 -40.87 44.40
CA SER A 3 -15.52 -42.01 43.48
C SER A 3 -14.65 -41.69 42.26
N CYS A 4 -13.85 -42.66 41.81
CA CYS A 4 -13.04 -42.54 40.59
C CYS A 4 -13.88 -42.11 39.38
N LYS A 5 -15.14 -42.58 39.31
CA LYS A 5 -16.10 -42.20 38.27
C LYS A 5 -16.38 -40.69 38.26
N THR A 6 -16.52 -40.07 39.44
CA THR A 6 -16.75 -38.63 39.58
C THR A 6 -15.55 -37.83 39.12
N ARG A 7 -14.32 -38.30 39.38
CA ARG A 7 -13.08 -37.62 38.92
C ARG A 7 -12.94 -37.64 37.39
N VAL A 8 -13.21 -38.78 36.76
CA VAL A 8 -13.18 -38.90 35.29
C VAL A 8 -14.20 -37.96 34.66
N LEU A 9 -15.42 -37.92 35.21
CA LEU A 9 -16.50 -37.08 34.69
C LEU A 9 -16.15 -35.59 34.78
N VAL A 10 -15.55 -35.15 35.89
CA VAL A 10 -15.05 -33.77 36.04
C VAL A 10 -13.96 -33.45 35.02
N GLN A 11 -13.01 -34.35 34.78
CA GLN A 11 -11.96 -34.14 33.77
C GLN A 11 -12.51 -34.05 32.35
N CYS A 12 -13.51 -34.88 32.01
CA CYS A 12 -14.18 -34.82 30.71
C CYS A 12 -14.91 -33.48 30.51
N ILE A 13 -15.58 -32.95 31.54
CA ILE A 13 -16.24 -31.63 31.49
C ILE A 13 -15.21 -30.51 31.30
N VAL A 14 -14.08 -30.56 32.01
CA VAL A 14 -13.00 -29.56 31.85
C VAL A 14 -12.41 -29.60 30.44
N LEU A 15 -12.16 -30.80 29.90
CA LEU A 15 -11.65 -30.96 28.54
C LEU A 15 -12.66 -30.43 27.51
N TRP A 16 -13.94 -30.77 27.68
CA TRP A 16 -15.02 -30.26 26.83
C TRP A 16 -15.07 -28.74 26.83
N ASN A 17 -15.05 -28.12 28.01
CA ASN A 17 -15.06 -26.66 28.14
C ASN A 17 -13.82 -26.02 27.48
N ALA A 18 -12.64 -26.61 27.63
CA ALA A 18 -11.41 -26.14 26.96
C ALA A 18 -11.49 -26.25 25.43
N CYS A 19 -12.06 -27.34 24.91
CA CYS A 19 -12.31 -27.51 23.48
C CYS A 19 -13.31 -26.48 22.95
N VAL A 20 -14.42 -26.26 23.65
CA VAL A 20 -15.45 -25.28 23.29
C VAL A 20 -14.88 -23.86 23.33
N GLU A 21 -14.11 -23.51 24.36
CA GLU A 21 -13.46 -22.20 24.45
C GLU A 21 -12.46 -21.97 23.31
N THR A 22 -11.66 -22.99 22.98
CA THR A 22 -10.70 -22.93 21.87
C THR A 22 -11.43 -22.80 20.53
N TYR A 23 -12.50 -23.56 20.32
CA TYR A 23 -13.35 -23.45 19.15
C TYR A 23 -13.89 -22.03 19.00
N HIS A 24 -14.50 -21.47 20.04
CA HIS A 24 -15.01 -20.10 20.01
C HIS A 24 -13.93 -19.07 19.70
N LYS A 25 -12.75 -19.18 20.32
CA LYS A 25 -11.61 -18.29 20.05
C LYS A 25 -11.16 -18.38 18.59
N VAL A 26 -11.08 -19.59 18.02
CA VAL A 26 -10.68 -19.79 16.63
C VAL A 26 -11.73 -19.23 15.68
N THR A 27 -13.01 -19.52 15.91
CA THR A 27 -14.10 -19.00 15.06
C THR A 27 -14.16 -17.48 15.09
N PHE A 28 -13.98 -16.87 16.26
CA PHE A 28 -13.97 -15.42 16.41
C PHE A 28 -12.80 -14.81 15.63
N ARG A 29 -11.59 -15.35 15.77
CA ARG A 29 -10.41 -14.88 15.02
C ARG A 29 -10.56 -15.00 13.51
N ILE A 30 -11.13 -16.10 13.02
CA ILE A 30 -11.37 -16.30 11.59
C ILE A 30 -12.42 -15.29 11.10
N SER A 31 -13.50 -15.10 11.86
CA SER A 31 -14.54 -14.12 11.52
C SER A 31 -13.97 -12.71 11.45
N ASP A 32 -13.19 -12.29 12.45
CA ASP A 32 -12.52 -10.98 12.49
C ASP A 32 -11.55 -10.82 11.31
N PHE A 33 -10.78 -11.86 11.00
CA PHE A 33 -9.86 -11.86 9.87
C PHE A 33 -10.59 -11.72 8.52
N LEU A 34 -11.69 -12.45 8.33
CA LEU A 34 -12.52 -12.34 7.13
C LEU A 34 -13.18 -10.97 7.02
N PHE A 35 -13.65 -10.42 8.14
CA PHE A 35 -14.18 -9.06 8.19
C PHE A 35 -13.10 -8.04 7.80
N TYR A 36 -11.90 -8.18 8.35
CA TYR A 36 -10.74 -7.35 8.02
C TYR A 36 -10.40 -7.41 6.53
N ILE A 37 -10.28 -8.61 5.94
CA ILE A 37 -10.00 -8.74 4.50
C ILE A 37 -11.10 -8.08 3.68
N ARG A 38 -12.36 -8.35 4.01
CA ARG A 38 -13.49 -7.78 3.27
C ARG A 38 -13.46 -6.25 3.34
N ASP A 39 -13.24 -5.71 4.52
CA ASP A 39 -13.18 -4.27 4.72
C ASP A 39 -11.94 -3.66 4.05
N TYR A 40 -10.79 -4.33 4.05
CA TYR A 40 -9.58 -3.87 3.36
C TYR A 40 -9.81 -3.70 1.84
N TYR A 41 -10.40 -4.70 1.18
CA TYR A 41 -10.62 -4.67 -0.28
C TYR A 41 -11.83 -3.83 -0.70
N TYR A 42 -12.90 -3.82 0.10
CA TYR A 42 -14.19 -3.25 -0.31
C TYR A 42 -14.67 -2.09 0.57
N GLY A 43 -14.02 -1.84 1.71
CA GLY A 43 -14.39 -0.77 2.64
C GLY A 43 -14.10 0.63 2.11
N HIS A 44 -14.69 1.62 2.78
CA HIS A 44 -14.45 3.05 2.51
C HIS A 44 -13.31 3.53 3.41
N HIS A 45 -12.08 3.23 2.98
CA HIS A 45 -10.88 3.72 3.64
C HIS A 45 -10.43 5.02 2.99
N ASP A 46 -10.51 6.09 3.77
CA ASP A 46 -10.07 7.41 3.32
C ASP A 46 -8.58 7.63 3.59
N THR A 47 -7.95 6.83 4.46
CA THR A 47 -6.55 7.01 4.83
C THR A 47 -5.77 5.70 4.83
N TRP A 48 -4.62 5.70 4.18
CA TRP A 48 -3.73 4.56 3.98
C TRP A 48 -2.34 4.85 4.51
N LEU A 49 -1.78 3.91 5.26
CA LEU A 49 -0.48 3.99 5.91
C LEU A 49 0.54 3.14 5.15
N PHE A 50 1.70 3.72 4.88
CA PHE A 50 2.80 3.07 4.19
C PHE A 50 3.89 2.83 5.22
N VAL A 51 4.06 1.56 5.58
CA VAL A 51 5.09 1.13 6.54
C VAL A 51 6.35 0.81 5.76
N SER A 52 7.49 1.34 6.23
CA SER A 52 8.79 0.98 5.65
C SER A 52 8.94 -0.55 5.67
N GLU A 53 9.44 -1.13 4.57
CA GLU A 53 9.64 -2.59 4.37
C GLU A 53 8.40 -3.40 3.97
N GLN A 54 7.19 -2.82 4.01
CA GLN A 54 5.99 -3.52 3.55
C GLN A 54 5.63 -3.17 2.09
N SER A 55 5.17 -4.18 1.35
CA SER A 55 4.85 -4.02 -0.08
C SER A 55 3.49 -3.37 -0.33
N ALA A 56 2.55 -3.50 0.61
CA ALA A 56 1.18 -3.01 0.49
C ALA A 56 0.85 -2.02 1.62
N PRO A 57 0.09 -0.95 1.32
CA PRO A 57 -0.36 -0.01 2.34
C PRO A 57 -1.45 -0.64 3.21
N ILE A 58 -1.63 -0.11 4.42
CA ILE A 58 -2.60 -0.59 5.40
C ILE A 58 -3.60 0.51 5.71
N SER A 59 -4.88 0.17 5.86
CA SER A 59 -5.88 1.16 6.28
C SER A 59 -5.65 1.61 7.73
N LEU A 60 -5.80 2.91 7.99
CA LEU A 60 -5.71 3.52 9.32
C LEU A 60 -6.67 2.88 10.34
N ASN A 61 -7.87 2.48 9.89
CA ASN A 61 -8.96 2.00 10.76
C ASN A 61 -8.63 0.70 11.50
N HIS A 62 -7.64 -0.05 11.02
CA HIS A 62 -7.31 -1.38 11.53
C HIS A 62 -5.98 -1.44 12.26
N PHE A 63 -5.40 -0.29 12.61
CA PHE A 63 -4.05 -0.24 13.14
C PHE A 63 -3.91 0.44 14.51
N TYR A 64 -3.15 -0.23 15.39
CA TYR A 64 -2.71 0.27 16.68
C TYR A 64 -1.17 0.16 16.76
N ASN A 65 -0.48 1.26 17.06
CA ASN A 65 0.97 1.35 17.31
C ASN A 65 1.90 0.85 16.17
N VAL A 66 2.21 1.72 15.18
CA VAL A 66 3.36 1.52 14.27
C VAL A 66 4.37 2.61 14.52
N ASN A 67 5.59 2.22 14.88
CA ASN A 67 6.69 3.16 15.08
C ASN A 67 7.46 3.50 13.78
N ASN A 68 7.05 2.94 12.63
CA ASN A 68 7.78 3.02 11.35
C ASN A 68 6.87 3.35 10.14
N ILE A 69 5.88 4.23 10.30
CA ILE A 69 5.11 4.73 9.15
C ILE A 69 6.00 5.74 8.42
N SER A 70 6.22 5.57 7.12
CA SER A 70 6.99 6.51 6.28
C SER A 70 6.09 7.47 5.52
N TRP A 71 4.95 7.00 5.02
CA TRP A 71 4.00 7.83 4.28
C TRP A 71 2.56 7.58 4.71
N ILE A 72 1.73 8.60 4.58
CA ILE A 72 0.29 8.54 4.80
C ILE A 72 -0.38 9.08 3.55
N TYR A 73 -1.25 8.29 2.93
CA TYR A 73 -2.05 8.74 1.80
C TYR A 73 -3.49 8.99 2.24
N ASN A 74 -3.98 10.20 1.98
CA ASN A 74 -5.37 10.58 2.17
C ASN A 74 -6.09 10.57 0.83
N ASN A 75 -7.05 9.66 0.68
CA ASN A 75 -7.83 9.45 -0.52
C ASN A 75 -8.80 10.60 -0.81
N TYR A 76 -9.32 11.26 0.23
CA TYR A 76 -10.26 12.38 0.07
C TYR A 76 -9.57 13.60 -0.55
N SER A 77 -8.37 13.93 -0.08
CA SER A 77 -7.60 15.06 -0.59
C SER A 77 -6.59 14.68 -1.68
N THR A 78 -6.52 13.38 -2.05
CA THR A 78 -5.52 12.84 -2.99
C THR A 78 -4.09 13.26 -2.62
N THR A 79 -3.79 13.28 -1.33
CA THR A 79 -2.53 13.81 -0.79
C THR A 79 -1.70 12.70 -0.16
N LEU A 80 -0.41 12.65 -0.49
CA LEU A 80 0.57 11.76 0.11
C LEU A 80 1.50 12.57 1.03
N ASP A 81 1.38 12.37 2.34
CA ASP A 81 2.13 13.07 3.35
C ASP A 81 3.27 12.21 3.90
N TYR A 82 4.49 12.76 3.90
CA TYR A 82 5.62 12.17 4.59
C TYR A 82 5.43 12.31 6.10
N THR A 83 5.70 11.28 6.89
CA THR A 83 5.37 11.26 8.33
C THR A 83 6.36 11.99 9.23
N ASP A 84 7.56 12.29 8.75
CA ASP A 84 8.59 12.95 9.57
C ASP A 84 8.08 14.28 10.14
N SER A 85 8.44 14.62 11.37
CA SER A 85 7.95 15.81 12.08
C SER A 85 8.75 17.08 11.72
N SER A 86 9.57 17.03 10.68
CA SER A 86 10.39 18.15 10.25
C SER A 86 9.55 19.33 9.75
N VAL A 87 10.00 20.54 10.11
CA VAL A 87 9.28 21.81 9.88
C VAL A 87 9.29 22.25 8.41
N ASN A 88 10.09 21.62 7.56
CA ASN A 88 10.37 22.08 6.19
C ASN A 88 9.61 21.31 5.10
N LYS A 89 8.43 20.78 5.40
CA LYS A 89 7.60 20.13 4.39
C LYS A 89 7.08 21.14 3.38
N GLN A 90 7.09 20.74 2.12
CA GLN A 90 6.55 21.52 1.01
C GLN A 90 5.63 20.64 0.18
N PHE A 91 4.74 21.30 -0.56
CA PHE A 91 3.86 20.65 -1.52
C PHE A 91 4.56 20.49 -2.86
N TYR A 92 4.46 19.29 -3.42
CA TYR A 92 4.99 18.93 -4.72
C TYR A 92 3.90 18.32 -5.57
N THR A 93 3.94 18.64 -6.86
CA THR A 93 3.11 18.02 -7.91
C THR A 93 4.00 17.25 -8.87
N LEU A 94 3.44 16.32 -9.65
CA LEU A 94 4.24 15.62 -10.65
C LEU A 94 4.54 16.55 -11.83
N SER A 95 5.74 16.46 -12.39
CA SER A 95 6.10 17.22 -13.60
C SER A 95 5.56 16.61 -14.89
N TRP A 96 4.87 15.47 -14.79
CA TRP A 96 4.48 14.65 -15.94
C TRP A 96 3.27 15.25 -16.65
N LEU A 97 3.29 15.26 -17.98
CA LEU A 97 2.16 15.69 -18.78
C LEU A 97 1.08 14.62 -18.88
N SER A 98 1.48 13.35 -18.91
CA SER A 98 0.61 12.19 -18.92
C SER A 98 1.38 10.97 -18.43
N ALA A 99 0.70 10.00 -17.84
CA ALA A 99 1.28 8.69 -17.61
C ALA A 99 0.27 7.55 -17.71
N LYS A 100 0.81 6.38 -18.05
CA LYS A 100 0.09 5.10 -18.06
C LYS A 100 0.84 4.08 -17.24
N VAL A 101 0.09 3.16 -16.64
CA VAL A 101 0.64 2.03 -15.91
C VAL A 101 0.31 0.76 -16.66
N ARG A 102 1.33 -0.01 -17.03
CA ARG A 102 1.18 -1.34 -17.58
C ARG A 102 1.54 -2.39 -16.55
N ILE A 103 0.67 -3.38 -16.41
CA ILE A 103 0.80 -4.47 -15.45
C ILE A 103 0.91 -5.77 -16.22
N CYS A 104 2.09 -6.38 -16.18
CA CYS A 104 2.42 -7.60 -16.93
C CYS A 104 2.49 -8.80 -15.99
N HIS A 105 2.12 -9.99 -16.49
CA HIS A 105 2.46 -11.25 -15.81
C HIS A 105 3.98 -11.47 -15.86
N ALA A 106 4.57 -12.03 -14.81
CA ALA A 106 6.02 -12.31 -14.80
C ALA A 106 6.45 -13.34 -15.86
N THR A 107 5.54 -14.24 -16.23
CA THR A 107 5.80 -15.36 -17.15
C THR A 107 5.33 -15.10 -18.57
N ASP A 108 4.39 -14.16 -18.75
CA ASP A 108 3.83 -13.84 -20.06
C ASP A 108 3.58 -12.34 -20.17
N LYS A 109 4.28 -11.70 -21.11
CA LYS A 109 4.17 -10.25 -21.35
C LYS A 109 3.02 -9.91 -22.29
N GLU A 110 2.44 -10.89 -22.99
CA GLU A 110 1.33 -10.64 -23.91
C GLU A 110 0.02 -10.39 -23.15
N ASP A 111 -0.15 -10.99 -21.97
CA ASP A 111 -1.25 -10.70 -21.05
C ASP A 111 -0.90 -9.50 -20.15
N SER A 112 -0.94 -8.30 -20.75
CA SER A 112 -0.72 -7.04 -20.05
C SER A 112 -1.98 -6.19 -20.02
N ILE A 113 -2.22 -5.55 -18.88
CA ILE A 113 -3.33 -4.61 -18.71
C ILE A 113 -2.74 -3.22 -18.56
N GLU A 114 -3.30 -2.27 -19.30
CA GLU A 114 -2.90 -0.86 -19.25
C GLU A 114 -3.98 -0.02 -18.59
N TYR A 115 -3.54 0.92 -17.77
CA TYR A 115 -4.38 1.89 -17.08
C TYR A 115 -3.88 3.29 -17.38
N ASP A 116 -4.80 4.15 -17.80
CA ASP A 116 -4.61 5.59 -17.80
C ASP A 116 -4.73 6.10 -16.36
N ILE A 117 -3.77 6.91 -15.91
CA ILE A 117 -3.73 7.44 -14.56
C ILE A 117 -3.78 8.96 -14.51
N ASP A 118 -4.02 9.64 -15.63
CA ASP A 118 -3.94 11.11 -15.74
C ASP A 118 -4.91 11.82 -14.77
N ASP A 119 -6.13 11.31 -14.63
CA ASP A 119 -7.15 11.82 -13.69
C ASP A 119 -6.68 11.82 -12.22
N PHE A 120 -5.84 10.85 -11.87
CA PHE A 120 -5.23 10.77 -10.55
C PHE A 120 -4.06 11.75 -10.43
N LEU A 121 -3.18 11.81 -11.43
CA LEU A 121 -1.99 12.66 -11.41
C LEU A 121 -2.34 14.15 -11.29
N GLU A 122 -3.41 14.59 -11.95
CA GLU A 122 -3.86 15.99 -11.91
C GLU A 122 -4.15 16.47 -10.49
N LYS A 123 -4.68 15.57 -9.64
CA LYS A 123 -5.09 15.87 -8.26
C LYS A 123 -4.06 15.44 -7.23
N PHE A 124 -3.07 14.66 -7.64
CA PHE A 124 -2.12 14.04 -6.72
C PHE A 124 -1.10 15.05 -6.21
N ILE A 125 -1.12 15.26 -4.89
CA ILE A 125 -0.22 16.17 -4.18
C ILE A 125 0.67 15.36 -3.24
N VAL A 126 1.95 15.70 -3.18
CA VAL A 126 2.90 15.11 -2.24
C VAL A 126 3.39 16.18 -1.28
N THR A 127 3.26 15.93 0.02
CA THR A 127 3.81 16.78 1.07
C THR A 127 5.04 16.11 1.65
N THR A 128 6.23 16.60 1.32
CA THR A 128 7.49 15.99 1.80
C THR A 128 8.60 17.03 1.99
N THR A 129 9.75 16.59 2.49
CA THR A 129 10.99 17.37 2.52
C THR A 129 11.79 17.17 1.21
N PRO A 130 12.63 18.15 0.81
CA PRO A 130 13.44 18.05 -0.40
C PRO A 130 14.36 16.81 -0.46
N ASP A 131 14.78 16.32 0.71
CA ASP A 131 15.72 15.20 0.84
C ASP A 131 15.03 13.83 0.88
N SER A 132 13.70 13.77 0.91
CA SER A 132 12.92 12.54 1.04
C SER A 132 11.83 12.44 -0.03
N PRO A 133 12.20 12.28 -1.32
CA PRO A 133 11.23 12.05 -2.37
C PRO A 133 10.48 10.71 -2.19
N PRO A 134 9.20 10.63 -2.58
CA PRO A 134 8.52 9.34 -2.65
C PRO A 134 9.15 8.48 -3.75
N SER A 135 9.18 7.17 -3.54
CA SER A 135 9.57 6.25 -4.61
C SER A 135 8.47 6.10 -5.65
N LEU A 136 8.81 5.66 -6.86
CA LEU A 136 7.79 5.35 -7.89
C LEU A 136 6.83 4.25 -7.40
N ARG A 137 7.31 3.32 -6.56
CA ARG A 137 6.46 2.32 -5.89
C ARG A 137 5.45 2.97 -4.95
N THR A 138 5.86 3.98 -4.20
CA THR A 138 4.97 4.71 -3.29
C THR A 138 3.84 5.40 -4.07
N ILE A 139 4.18 6.05 -5.19
CA ILE A 139 3.20 6.68 -6.09
C ILE A 139 2.23 5.64 -6.67
N PHE A 140 2.75 4.51 -7.15
CA PHE A 140 1.93 3.41 -7.64
C PHE A 140 0.96 2.88 -6.57
N ASN A 141 1.46 2.66 -5.35
CA ASN A 141 0.64 2.17 -4.24
C ASN A 141 -0.42 3.20 -3.82
N ALA A 142 -0.14 4.51 -3.92
CA ALA A 142 -1.14 5.56 -3.69
C ALA A 142 -2.24 5.52 -4.76
N TRP A 143 -1.89 5.33 -6.03
CA TRP A 143 -2.86 5.13 -7.11
C TRP A 143 -3.72 3.86 -6.91
N CYS A 144 -3.09 2.75 -6.49
CA CYS A 144 -3.79 1.51 -6.14
C CYS A 144 -4.78 1.74 -5.00
N ALA A 145 -4.37 2.45 -3.95
CA ALA A 145 -5.23 2.80 -2.83
C ALA A 145 -6.39 3.72 -3.24
N HIS A 146 -6.13 4.67 -4.15
CA HIS A 146 -7.15 5.58 -4.68
C HIS A 146 -8.24 4.86 -5.46
N THR A 147 -7.82 3.99 -6.38
CA THR A 147 -8.72 3.29 -7.30
C THR A 147 -9.19 1.94 -6.78
N LYS A 148 -8.65 1.48 -5.65
CA LYS A 148 -8.85 0.15 -5.04
C LYS A 148 -8.45 -1.02 -5.96
N HIS A 149 -7.55 -0.78 -6.90
CA HIS A 149 -6.96 -1.85 -7.70
C HIS A 149 -5.77 -2.45 -6.96
N TRP A 150 -5.84 -3.75 -6.67
CA TRP A 150 -4.78 -4.48 -5.99
C TRP A 150 -4.26 -5.59 -6.90
N PHE A 151 -2.94 -5.67 -7.02
CA PHE A 151 -2.28 -6.59 -7.94
C PHE A 151 -1.42 -7.60 -7.19
N HIS A 152 -1.25 -8.77 -7.78
CA HIS A 152 -0.38 -9.81 -7.22
C HIS A 152 1.07 -9.31 -7.13
N PRO A 153 1.82 -9.59 -6.05
CA PRO A 153 3.17 -9.07 -5.84
C PRO A 153 4.19 -9.48 -6.92
N ASN A 154 3.93 -10.60 -7.60
CA ASN A 154 4.78 -11.08 -8.71
C ASN A 154 4.53 -10.36 -10.04
N ARG A 155 3.66 -9.35 -10.09
CA ARG A 155 3.42 -8.59 -11.33
C ARG A 155 4.56 -7.62 -11.59
N ILE A 156 4.92 -7.50 -12.86
CA ILE A 156 5.86 -6.49 -13.32
C ILE A 156 5.05 -5.23 -13.61
N ILE A 157 5.47 -4.10 -13.05
CA ILE A 157 4.76 -2.83 -13.16
C ILE A 157 5.69 -1.85 -13.89
N ASP A 158 5.23 -1.36 -15.04
CA ASP A 158 5.91 -0.38 -15.85
C ASP A 158 5.09 0.92 -15.91
N PHE A 159 5.76 2.04 -15.66
CA PHE A 159 5.24 3.38 -15.88
C PHE A 159 5.69 3.89 -17.24
N PHE A 160 4.75 4.30 -18.07
CA PHE A 160 4.99 5.08 -19.29
C PHE A 160 4.67 6.53 -18.95
N ILE A 161 5.68 7.39 -18.92
CA ILE A 161 5.57 8.78 -18.49
C ILE A 161 5.96 9.68 -19.67
N ILE A 162 5.12 10.66 -19.95
CA ILE A 162 5.45 11.78 -20.84
C ILE A 162 5.88 12.94 -19.94
N ASP A 163 7.15 13.36 -20.05
CA ASP A 163 7.68 14.44 -19.20
C ASP A 163 7.22 15.84 -19.63
N ASP A 164 7.65 16.88 -18.90
CA ASP A 164 7.29 18.28 -19.19
C ASP A 164 7.87 18.83 -20.50
N LYS A 165 8.77 18.08 -21.16
CA LYS A 165 9.31 18.39 -22.48
C LYS A 165 8.61 17.61 -23.60
N GLY A 166 7.68 16.72 -23.26
CA GLY A 166 7.00 15.84 -24.21
C GLY A 166 7.84 14.62 -24.63
N GLU A 167 8.85 14.24 -23.85
CA GLU A 167 9.64 13.04 -24.09
C GLU A 167 9.02 11.83 -23.39
N ASP A 168 8.98 10.69 -24.11
CA ASP A 168 8.42 9.44 -23.61
C ASP A 168 9.48 8.63 -22.85
N HIS A 169 9.15 8.24 -21.62
CA HIS A 169 10.03 7.44 -20.76
C HIS A 169 9.29 6.22 -20.20
N THR A 170 9.97 5.07 -20.19
CA THR A 170 9.46 3.88 -19.51
C THR A 170 10.31 3.54 -18.29
N PHE A 171 9.66 3.40 -17.13
CA PHE A 171 10.28 3.08 -15.85
C PHE A 171 9.67 1.83 -15.24
N ASN A 172 10.50 0.89 -14.83
CA ASN A 172 10.05 -0.29 -14.13
C ASN A 172 10.10 -0.05 -12.61
N VAL A 173 8.99 -0.26 -11.93
CA VAL A 173 8.87 0.02 -10.48
C VAL A 173 9.71 -0.94 -9.64
N SER A 174 9.99 -2.14 -10.14
CA SER A 174 10.79 -3.17 -9.46
C SER A 174 12.29 -3.03 -9.68
N HIS A 175 12.73 -2.22 -10.63
CA HIS A 175 14.15 -1.94 -10.86
C HIS A 175 14.58 -0.68 -10.10
N GLY A 176 15.54 -0.85 -9.18
CA GLY A 176 16.10 0.21 -8.33
C GLY A 176 16.93 1.28 -9.07
N HIS A 177 16.85 1.33 -10.40
CA HIS A 177 17.56 2.28 -11.26
C HIS A 177 16.74 3.55 -11.56
N THR A 178 15.68 3.78 -10.81
CA THR A 178 14.81 4.96 -10.98
C THR A 178 15.11 5.95 -9.87
N THR A 179 15.52 7.16 -10.25
CA THR A 179 15.75 8.26 -9.32
C THR A 179 14.61 9.26 -9.40
N VAL A 180 14.06 9.63 -8.24
CA VAL A 180 13.02 10.64 -8.12
C VAL A 180 13.65 11.89 -7.53
N VAL A 181 13.49 13.04 -8.19
CA VAL A 181 14.13 14.30 -7.83
C VAL A 181 13.08 15.38 -7.62
N LEU A 182 13.23 16.17 -6.56
CA LEU A 182 12.35 17.29 -6.24
C LEU A 182 13.01 18.60 -6.68
N LYS A 183 12.33 19.38 -7.52
CA LYS A 183 12.80 20.70 -7.97
C LYS A 183 11.62 21.61 -8.24
N ASN A 184 11.68 22.87 -7.77
CA ASN A 184 10.67 23.89 -8.04
C ASN A 184 9.23 23.41 -7.78
N THR A 185 8.96 22.82 -6.61
CA THR A 185 7.64 22.24 -6.24
C THR A 185 7.11 21.16 -7.20
N LYS A 186 8.01 20.56 -8.01
CA LYS A 186 7.69 19.47 -8.93
C LYS A 186 8.54 18.24 -8.65
N ILE A 187 7.96 17.07 -8.93
CA ILE A 187 8.59 15.75 -8.83
C ILE A 187 8.94 15.29 -10.24
N TYR A 188 10.23 15.03 -10.45
CA TYR A 188 10.79 14.50 -11.68
C TYR A 188 11.23 13.05 -11.48
N VAL A 189 11.20 12.26 -12.55
CA VAL A 189 11.72 10.89 -12.56
C VAL A 189 12.76 10.77 -13.66
N SER A 190 13.91 10.19 -13.33
CA SER A 190 15.00 9.95 -14.27
C SER A 190 15.58 8.56 -14.09
N LYS A 191 16.20 8.04 -15.15
CA LYS A 191 16.97 6.79 -15.08
C LYS A 191 18.33 7.12 -14.48
N GLN A 192 18.75 6.30 -13.52
CA GLN A 192 20.06 6.41 -12.88
C GLN A 192 21.12 6.06 -13.94
N GLY A 193 21.74 7.08 -14.56
CA GLY A 193 22.78 6.87 -15.58
C GLY A 193 22.86 7.88 -16.73
N THR A 194 21.99 8.89 -16.81
CA THR A 194 22.19 10.01 -17.74
C THR A 194 22.62 11.26 -16.97
N PRO A 195 23.82 11.82 -17.25
CA PRO A 195 24.29 13.07 -16.65
C PRO A 195 23.41 14.27 -17.02
#